data_AF-A0A263BQ67-F1
#
_entry.id   AF-A0A263BQ67-F1
#
_cell.length_a   1.000
_cell.length_b   1.000
_cell.length_c   1.000
_cell.angle_alpha   90.00
_cell.angle_beta   90.00
_cell.angle_gamma   90.00
#
_symmetry.space_group_name_H-M   'P 1'
#
loop_
_entity.id
_entity.type
_entity.pdbx_description
1 polymer ?
#
loop_
_entity_poly.entity_id
_entity_poly.type
_entity_poly.pdbx_seq_one_letter_code
_entity_poly.pdbx_strand_id
1 'polypeptide(L)'
;MAKYSEKFKLRVVREYLDGTLGYRLLAKKYGITAVGQIKRWVRVYKEFGESGLRRKQSKQVYPVQLKLDVLNFMKQTGASYQDTAIIYKMNNPSLIANWYRTFMKEGIEGLMGKKKGRPSMSKNHKEKKRKQEKELSREEQLERENELLRLENSYLKKLKAFQENPNAFLEKHKQRWLSHSKKKGSN
;
A
#
# COMPACT_ATOMS: atom_id res chain seq x y z
N MET A 1 -0.40 -24.61 3.71
CA MET A 1 0.88 -25.31 3.48
C MET A 1 1.38 -24.97 2.08
N ALA A 2 2.69 -24.83 1.86
CA ALA A 2 3.20 -24.62 0.49
C ALA A 2 3.27 -25.99 -0.22
N LYS A 3 2.61 -26.13 -1.38
CA LYS A 3 2.55 -27.40 -2.12
C LYS A 3 3.91 -27.85 -2.67
N TYR A 4 4.81 -26.90 -2.96
CA TYR A 4 6.11 -27.17 -3.59
C TYR A 4 7.24 -26.51 -2.81
N SER A 5 8.30 -27.28 -2.54
CA SER A 5 9.52 -26.81 -1.88
C SER A 5 10.35 -25.90 -2.79
N GLU A 6 11.22 -25.08 -2.21
CA GLU A 6 12.14 -24.23 -2.98
C GLU A 6 13.02 -25.04 -3.92
N LYS A 7 13.66 -26.10 -3.41
CA LYS A 7 14.51 -27.01 -4.19
C LYS A 7 13.77 -27.60 -5.40
N PHE A 8 12.50 -27.98 -5.22
CA PHE A 8 11.68 -28.49 -6.31
C PHE A 8 11.42 -27.42 -7.38
N LYS A 9 11.02 -26.21 -6.98
CA LYS A 9 10.82 -25.11 -7.93
C LYS A 9 12.08 -24.80 -8.72
N LEU A 10 13.23 -24.80 -8.03
CA LEU A 10 14.54 -24.51 -8.60
C LEU A 10 14.90 -25.54 -9.68
N ARG A 11 14.67 -26.83 -9.41
CA ARG A 11 14.85 -27.92 -10.40
C ARG A 11 14.00 -27.70 -11.65
N VAL A 12 12.70 -27.42 -11.47
CA VAL A 12 11.77 -27.21 -12.60
C VAL A 12 12.18 -25.98 -13.42
N VAL A 13 12.62 -24.91 -12.77
CA VAL A 13 13.06 -23.68 -13.47
C VAL A 13 14.36 -23.91 -14.23
N ARG A 14 15.36 -24.58 -13.64
CA ARG A 14 16.62 -24.90 -14.33
C ARG A 14 16.37 -25.75 -15.57
N GLU A 15 15.57 -26.80 -15.44
CA GLU A 15 15.25 -27.67 -16.58
C GLU A 15 14.54 -26.93 -17.72
N TYR A 16 13.72 -25.91 -17.39
CA TYR A 16 13.14 -25.01 -18.39
C TYR A 16 14.20 -24.12 -19.07
N LEU A 17 15.13 -23.57 -18.30
CA LEU A 17 16.19 -22.69 -18.81
C LEU A 17 17.21 -23.44 -19.67
N ASP A 18 17.46 -24.71 -19.35
CA ASP A 18 18.32 -25.61 -20.12
C ASP A 18 17.70 -25.97 -21.50
N GLY A 19 16.49 -25.50 -21.80
CA GLY A 19 15.85 -25.63 -23.12
C GLY A 19 15.27 -27.00 -23.42
N THR A 20 15.33 -27.94 -22.47
CA THR A 20 14.95 -29.34 -22.69
C THR A 20 13.46 -29.56 -22.93
N LEU A 21 12.58 -28.81 -22.26
CA LEU A 21 11.14 -29.00 -22.31
C LEU A 21 10.37 -27.68 -22.19
N GLY A 22 9.30 -27.54 -22.99
CA GLY A 22 8.35 -26.43 -22.86
C GLY A 22 7.47 -26.53 -21.60
N TYR A 23 6.84 -25.42 -21.21
CA TYR A 23 6.05 -25.33 -19.97
C TYR A 23 4.97 -26.42 -19.79
N ARG A 24 4.29 -26.84 -20.87
CA ARG A 24 3.24 -27.88 -20.79
C ARG A 24 3.84 -29.26 -20.52
N LEU A 25 4.97 -29.57 -21.14
CA LEU A 25 5.65 -30.85 -20.97
C LEU A 25 6.27 -30.95 -19.57
N LEU A 26 6.88 -29.87 -19.08
CA LEU A 26 7.34 -29.77 -17.69
C LEU A 26 6.20 -29.97 -16.70
N ALA A 27 5.04 -29.34 -16.95
CA ALA A 27 3.86 -29.52 -16.10
C ALA A 27 3.42 -30.98 -16.04
N LYS A 28 3.40 -31.68 -17.17
CA LYS A 28 3.09 -33.11 -17.24
C LYS A 28 4.14 -33.97 -16.52
N LYS A 29 5.44 -33.74 -16.78
CA LYS A 29 6.56 -34.47 -16.16
C LYS A 29 6.55 -34.38 -14.64
N TYR A 30 6.24 -33.20 -14.10
CA TYR A 30 6.29 -32.91 -12.67
C TYR A 30 4.92 -32.97 -11.97
N GLY A 31 3.85 -33.38 -12.68
CA GLY A 31 2.50 -33.46 -12.12
C GLY A 31 1.93 -32.11 -11.67
N ILE A 32 2.35 -31.01 -12.28
CA ILE A 32 1.88 -29.65 -11.95
C ILE A 32 0.63 -29.36 -12.77
N THR A 33 -0.50 -29.19 -12.09
CA THR A 33 -1.81 -28.97 -12.74
C THR A 33 -1.87 -27.65 -13.53
N ALA A 34 -1.24 -26.59 -13.04
CA ALA A 34 -1.32 -25.26 -13.63
C ALA A 34 -0.01 -24.86 -14.31
N VAL A 35 0.01 -24.82 -15.64
CA VAL A 35 1.16 -24.38 -16.46
C VAL A 35 1.59 -22.95 -16.09
N GLY A 36 0.63 -22.08 -15.77
CA GLY A 36 0.88 -20.70 -15.34
C GLY A 36 1.73 -20.60 -14.06
N GLN A 37 1.74 -21.65 -13.23
CA GLN A 37 2.56 -21.68 -12.02
C GLN A 37 4.05 -21.79 -12.36
N ILE A 38 4.41 -22.59 -13.36
CA ILE A 38 5.79 -22.73 -13.85
C ILE A 38 6.24 -21.42 -14.50
N LYS A 39 5.40 -20.81 -15.34
CA LYS A 39 5.67 -19.49 -15.94
C LYS A 39 5.99 -18.44 -14.88
N ARG A 40 5.25 -18.45 -13.76
CA ARG A 40 5.49 -17.54 -12.64
C ARG A 40 6.85 -17.79 -11.99
N TRP A 41 7.20 -19.04 -11.72
CA TRP A 41 8.50 -19.38 -11.13
C TRP A 41 9.66 -18.96 -12.02
N VAL A 42 9.58 -19.25 -13.32
CA VAL A 42 10.62 -18.86 -14.29
C VAL A 42 10.78 -17.35 -14.32
N ARG A 43 9.68 -16.60 -14.39
CA ARG A 43 9.76 -15.13 -14.43
C ARG A 43 10.35 -14.55 -13.15
N VAL A 44 9.90 -15.02 -11.99
CA VAL A 44 10.44 -14.58 -10.69
C VAL A 44 11.93 -14.93 -10.56
N TYR A 45 12.35 -16.08 -11.09
CA TYR A 45 13.76 -16.47 -11.11
C TYR A 45 14.60 -15.59 -12.03
N LYS A 46 14.10 -15.21 -13.21
CA LYS A 46 14.82 -14.30 -14.11
C LYS A 46 15.09 -12.94 -13.48
N GLU A 47 14.16 -12.45 -12.66
CA GLU A 47 14.27 -11.12 -12.04
C GLU A 47 15.02 -11.12 -10.70
N PHE A 48 14.83 -12.14 -9.87
CA PHE A 48 15.34 -12.17 -8.48
C PHE A 48 16.26 -13.36 -8.19
N GLY A 49 16.56 -14.19 -9.18
CA GLY A 49 17.32 -15.42 -9.02
C GLY A 49 16.64 -16.42 -8.07
N GLU A 50 17.45 -17.22 -7.39
CA GLU A 50 16.98 -18.23 -6.43
C GLU A 50 16.21 -17.62 -5.26
N SER A 51 16.57 -16.39 -4.85
CA SER A 51 15.92 -15.67 -3.76
C SER A 51 14.44 -15.40 -4.05
N GLY A 52 14.06 -15.25 -5.32
CA GLY A 52 12.66 -15.06 -5.73
C GLY A 52 11.78 -16.30 -5.48
N LEU A 53 12.36 -17.49 -5.55
CA LEU A 53 11.65 -18.76 -5.36
C LEU A 53 11.43 -19.09 -3.88
N ARG A 54 12.21 -18.44 -3.00
CA ARG A 54 12.10 -18.55 -1.54
C ARG A 54 10.75 -18.08 -1.05
N ARG A 55 10.20 -18.86 -0.14
CA ARG A 55 9.01 -18.45 0.60
C ARG A 55 9.44 -17.45 1.67
N LYS A 56 8.79 -16.28 1.71
CA LYS A 56 8.88 -15.40 2.88
C LYS A 56 8.30 -16.10 4.10
N GLN A 57 9.12 -16.29 5.14
CA GLN A 57 8.72 -16.99 6.37
C GLN A 57 7.89 -16.11 7.29
N SER A 58 8.11 -14.79 7.27
CA SER A 58 7.35 -13.82 8.05
C SER A 58 6.20 -13.20 7.26
N LYS A 59 5.11 -12.85 7.97
CA LYS A 59 4.01 -12.09 7.41
C LYS A 59 4.46 -10.64 7.26
N GLN A 60 4.79 -10.25 6.03
CA GLN A 60 5.12 -8.86 5.73
C GLN A 60 3.86 -7.98 5.87
N VAL A 61 3.97 -6.95 6.70
CA VAL A 61 2.94 -5.90 6.83
C VAL A 61 3.32 -4.79 5.86
N TYR A 62 2.37 -4.43 5.00
CA TYR A 62 2.54 -3.35 4.04
C TYR A 62 1.77 -2.12 4.52
N PRO A 63 2.39 -0.94 4.57
CA PRO A 63 1.70 0.32 4.84
C PRO A 63 0.55 0.56 3.86
N VAL A 64 -0.48 1.29 4.29
CA VAL A 64 -1.62 1.64 3.43
C VAL A 64 -1.16 2.44 2.23
N GLN A 65 -0.26 3.40 2.43
CA GLN A 65 0.29 4.23 1.36
C GLN A 65 0.91 3.38 0.24
N LEU A 66 1.78 2.43 0.60
CA LEU A 66 2.41 1.54 -0.37
C LEU A 66 1.38 0.71 -1.14
N LYS A 67 0.29 0.26 -0.49
CA LYS A 67 -0.79 -0.45 -1.20
C LYS A 67 -1.47 0.46 -2.22
N LEU A 68 -1.72 1.72 -1.86
CA LEU A 68 -2.32 2.71 -2.76
C LEU A 68 -1.39 3.01 -3.93
N ASP A 69 -0.11 3.22 -3.67
CA ASP A 69 0.88 3.50 -4.72
C ASP A 69 0.93 2.35 -5.74
N VAL A 70 0.96 1.10 -5.26
CA VAL A 70 0.90 -0.10 -6.11
C VAL A 70 -0.36 -0.14 -6.98
N LEU A 71 -1.52 0.16 -6.41
CA LEU A 71 -2.80 0.14 -7.15
C LEU A 71 -2.90 1.30 -8.15
N ASN A 72 -2.42 2.49 -7.78
CA ASN A 72 -2.38 3.64 -8.66
C ASN A 72 -1.42 3.43 -9.83
N PHE A 73 -0.24 2.87 -9.57
CA PHE A 73 0.71 2.49 -10.62
C PHE A 73 0.07 1.53 -11.63
N MET A 74 -0.64 0.51 -11.16
CA MET A 74 -1.37 -0.41 -12.04
C MET A 74 -2.44 0.30 -12.88
N LYS A 75 -3.19 1.22 -12.27
CA LYS A 75 -4.23 1.98 -12.95
C LYS A 75 -3.65 2.89 -14.05
N GLN A 76 -2.50 3.50 -13.79
CA GLN A 76 -1.85 4.42 -14.72
C GLN A 76 -1.14 3.70 -15.88
N THR A 77 -0.48 2.57 -15.59
CA THR A 77 0.36 1.88 -16.58
C THR A 77 -0.34 0.71 -17.27
N GLY A 78 -1.43 0.20 -16.70
CA GLY A 78 -2.05 -1.05 -17.17
C GLY A 78 -1.21 -2.30 -16.90
N ALA A 79 -0.15 -2.20 -16.09
CA ALA A 79 0.75 -3.31 -15.79
C ALA A 79 0.00 -4.48 -15.15
N SER A 80 0.40 -5.72 -15.47
CA SER A 80 -0.21 -6.88 -14.84
C SER A 80 0.14 -6.96 -13.35
N TYR A 81 -0.64 -7.75 -12.59
CA TYR A 81 -0.30 -8.03 -11.18
C TYR A 81 1.11 -8.60 -11.01
N GLN A 82 1.59 -9.36 -12.00
CA GLN A 82 2.90 -9.97 -11.93
C GLN A 82 4.02 -8.97 -12.21
N ASP A 83 3.83 -8.08 -13.18
CA ASP A 83 4.79 -7.02 -13.51
C ASP A 83 4.92 -6.04 -12.34
N THR A 84 3.77 -5.62 -11.82
CA THR A 84 3.72 -4.73 -10.65
C THR A 84 4.39 -5.36 -9.45
N ALA A 85 4.16 -6.66 -9.21
CA ALA A 85 4.82 -7.36 -8.13
C ALA A 85 6.34 -7.38 -8.31
N ILE A 86 6.85 -7.55 -9.54
CA ILE A 86 8.28 -7.46 -9.83
C ILE A 86 8.83 -6.06 -9.55
N ILE A 87 8.18 -5.01 -10.04
CA ILE A 87 8.60 -3.61 -9.87
C ILE A 87 8.71 -3.24 -8.38
N TYR A 88 7.71 -3.62 -7.59
CA TYR A 88 7.68 -3.36 -6.14
C TYR A 88 8.43 -4.41 -5.31
N LYS A 89 9.21 -5.31 -5.95
CA LYS A 89 9.98 -6.38 -5.29
C LYS A 89 9.14 -7.27 -4.36
N MET A 90 7.91 -7.52 -4.78
CA MET A 90 6.94 -8.39 -4.15
C MET A 90 6.86 -9.73 -4.88
N ASN A 91 7.03 -10.84 -4.15
CA ASN A 91 6.96 -12.17 -4.77
C ASN A 91 5.52 -12.74 -4.86
N ASN A 92 4.51 -11.96 -4.47
CA ASN A 92 3.12 -12.42 -4.39
C ASN A 92 2.15 -11.54 -5.19
N PRO A 93 1.98 -11.80 -6.50
CA PRO A 93 1.01 -11.10 -7.35
C PRO A 93 -0.44 -11.24 -6.85
N SER A 94 -0.78 -12.37 -6.24
CA SER A 94 -2.13 -12.62 -5.71
C SER A 94 -2.47 -11.72 -4.53
N LEU A 95 -1.47 -11.22 -3.79
CA LEU A 95 -1.68 -10.24 -2.72
C LEU A 95 -2.18 -8.91 -3.30
N ILE A 96 -1.61 -8.47 -4.43
CA ILE A 96 -2.01 -7.23 -5.11
C ILE A 96 -3.44 -7.36 -5.65
N ALA A 97 -3.78 -8.51 -6.26
CA ALA A 97 -5.15 -8.78 -6.70
C ALA A 97 -6.16 -8.73 -5.55
N ASN A 98 -5.77 -9.18 -4.35
CA ASN A 98 -6.62 -9.06 -3.16
C ASN A 98 -6.77 -7.60 -2.70
N TRP A 99 -5.68 -6.82 -2.69
CA TRP A 99 -5.77 -5.39 -2.39
C TRP A 99 -6.68 -4.65 -3.35
N TYR A 100 -6.57 -4.94 -4.66
CA TYR A 100 -7.45 -4.36 -5.66
C TYR A 100 -8.92 -4.66 -5.37
N ARG A 101 -9.27 -5.92 -5.13
CA ARG A 101 -10.65 -6.31 -4.77
C ARG A 101 -11.14 -5.63 -3.48
N THR A 102 -10.29 -5.58 -2.46
CA THR A 102 -10.63 -4.92 -1.20
C THR A 102 -10.86 -3.42 -1.40
N PHE A 103 -10.01 -2.75 -2.17
CA PHE A 103 -10.16 -1.35 -2.51
C PHE A 103 -11.44 -1.07 -3.31
N MET A 104 -11.76 -1.91 -4.29
CA MET A 104 -13.00 -1.75 -5.08
C MET A 104 -14.28 -1.97 -4.25
N LYS A 105 -14.20 -2.76 -3.16
CA LYS A 105 -15.37 -3.06 -2.31
C LYS A 105 -15.53 -2.09 -1.14
N GLU A 106 -14.42 -1.73 -0.48
CA GLU A 106 -14.41 -1.05 0.83
C GLU A 106 -13.58 0.25 0.79
N GLY A 107 -13.10 0.68 -0.37
CA GLY A 107 -12.26 1.87 -0.53
C GLY A 107 -10.94 1.79 0.25
N ILE A 108 -10.43 2.94 0.67
CA ILE A 108 -9.18 3.07 1.43
C ILE A 108 -9.30 2.39 2.81
N GLU A 109 -10.49 2.44 3.43
CA GLU A 109 -10.74 1.82 4.73
C GLU A 109 -10.50 0.31 4.73
N GLY A 110 -10.85 -0.38 3.63
CA GLY A 110 -10.55 -1.80 3.47
C GLY A 110 -9.06 -2.12 3.49
N LEU A 111 -8.21 -1.17 3.05
CA LEU A 111 -6.75 -1.34 3.01
C LEU A 111 -6.08 -1.05 4.37
N MET A 112 -6.74 -0.29 5.26
CA MET A 112 -6.26 0.07 6.60
C MET A 112 -6.16 -1.13 7.56
N GLY A 113 -6.77 -2.25 7.20
CA GLY A 113 -6.71 -3.50 7.96
C GLY A 113 -7.73 -3.53 9.10
N LYS A 114 -8.51 -4.60 9.16
CA LYS A 114 -9.50 -4.81 10.22
C LYS A 114 -8.79 -5.26 11.50
N LYS A 115 -9.29 -4.83 12.67
CA LYS A 115 -8.81 -5.30 13.98
C LYS A 115 -8.80 -6.84 13.98
N LYS A 116 -7.63 -7.42 14.26
CA LYS A 116 -7.42 -8.87 14.23
C LYS A 116 -8.08 -9.52 15.45
N GLY A 117 -9.07 -10.37 15.24
CA GLY A 117 -9.73 -11.15 16.30
C GLY A 117 -11.02 -11.80 15.81
N ARG A 118 -11.44 -12.89 16.48
CA ARG A 118 -12.81 -13.39 16.37
C ARG A 118 -13.73 -12.32 16.98
N PRO A 119 -14.86 -11.94 16.36
CA PRO A 119 -15.84 -11.14 17.06
C PRO A 119 -16.17 -11.83 18.39
N SER A 120 -16.18 -11.06 19.47
CA SER A 120 -16.49 -11.59 20.80
C SER A 120 -17.82 -12.33 20.75
N MET A 121 -17.85 -13.57 21.27
CA MET A 121 -19.09 -14.34 21.38
C MET A 121 -19.92 -13.77 22.54
N SER A 122 -20.51 -12.59 22.39
CA SER A 122 -21.52 -12.13 23.34
C SER A 122 -22.89 -12.62 22.88
N LYS A 123 -23.47 -13.56 23.63
CA LYS A 123 -24.92 -13.83 23.62
C LYS A 123 -25.65 -12.49 23.81
N ASN A 124 -26.65 -12.23 22.96
CA ASN A 124 -27.64 -11.16 23.11
C ASN A 124 -27.12 -9.85 23.69
N HIS A 125 -26.42 -9.08 22.88
CA HIS A 125 -26.58 -7.64 22.96
C HIS A 125 -27.35 -7.25 21.72
N LYS A 126 -28.54 -6.64 21.91
CA LYS A 126 -29.21 -5.85 20.89
C LYS A 126 -28.11 -5.14 20.12
N GLU A 127 -28.11 -5.26 18.80
CA GLU A 127 -27.28 -4.42 17.95
C GLU A 127 -27.48 -2.99 18.45
N LYS A 128 -26.51 -2.48 19.22
CA LYS A 128 -26.25 -1.06 19.19
C LYS A 128 -25.89 -0.88 17.75
N LYS A 129 -26.89 -0.46 16.94
CA LYS A 129 -26.65 0.20 15.66
C LYS A 129 -25.40 1.01 15.94
N ARG A 130 -24.29 0.63 15.31
CA ARG A 130 -23.11 1.47 15.28
C ARG A 130 -23.68 2.85 14.99
N LYS A 131 -23.35 3.85 15.80
CA LYS A 131 -23.57 5.22 15.36
C LYS A 131 -22.97 5.22 13.97
N GLN A 132 -23.83 5.23 12.95
CA GLN A 132 -23.44 5.74 11.66
C GLN A 132 -22.80 7.05 12.07
N GLU A 133 -21.51 7.21 11.82
CA GLU A 133 -20.99 8.56 11.72
C GLU A 133 -22.04 9.26 10.89
N LYS A 134 -22.76 10.22 11.49
CA LYS A 134 -23.76 10.97 10.76
C LYS A 134 -23.02 11.37 9.51
N GLU A 135 -23.47 10.88 8.35
CA GLU A 135 -22.99 11.42 7.10
C GLU A 135 -23.15 12.92 7.29
N LEU A 136 -22.01 13.62 7.39
CA LEU A 136 -21.99 15.04 7.64
C LEU A 136 -22.99 15.63 6.66
N SER A 137 -23.92 16.45 7.15
CA SER A 137 -24.88 17.11 6.27
C SER A 137 -24.09 17.70 5.11
N ARG A 138 -24.65 17.74 3.91
CA ARG A 138 -23.97 18.32 2.74
C ARG A 138 -23.35 19.68 3.08
N GLU A 139 -24.01 20.43 3.96
CA GLU A 139 -23.53 21.69 4.55
C GLU A 139 -22.25 21.51 5.39
N GLU A 140 -22.21 20.58 6.35
CA GLU A 140 -21.03 20.31 7.17
C GLU A 140 -19.83 19.80 6.35
N GLN A 141 -20.09 19.06 5.25
CA GLN A 141 -19.03 18.66 4.31
C GLN A 141 -18.47 19.87 3.56
N LEU A 142 -19.35 20.75 3.07
CA LEU A 142 -18.98 21.99 2.39
C LEU A 142 -18.26 22.96 3.32
N GLU A 143 -18.62 23.01 4.60
CA GLU A 143 -17.94 23.80 5.62
C GLU A 143 -16.52 23.30 5.87
N ARG A 144 -16.35 21.99 6.02
CA ARG A 144 -15.02 21.38 6.18
C ARG A 144 -14.16 21.60 4.94
N GLU A 145 -14.72 21.44 3.75
CA GLU A 145 -14.01 21.71 2.49
C GLU A 145 -13.62 23.20 2.39
N ASN A 146 -14.52 24.12 2.74
CA ASN A 146 -14.22 25.54 2.80
C ASN A 146 -13.10 25.86 3.82
N GLU A 147 -13.11 25.22 4.98
CA GLU A 147 -12.07 25.41 6.00
C GLU A 147 -10.71 24.94 5.48
N LEU A 148 -10.66 23.76 4.84
CA LEU A 148 -9.44 23.24 4.20
C LEU A 148 -8.95 24.16 3.09
N LEU A 149 -9.85 24.63 2.21
CA LEU A 149 -9.51 25.58 1.14
C LEU A 149 -9.02 26.92 1.69
N ARG A 150 -9.57 27.39 2.82
CA ARG A 150 -9.10 28.60 3.50
C ARG A 150 -7.70 28.40 4.07
N LEU A 151 -7.43 27.25 4.68
CA LEU A 151 -6.10 26.90 5.19
C LEU A 151 -5.08 26.83 4.06
N GLU A 152 -5.38 26.13 2.97
CA GLU A 152 -4.53 26.03 1.78
C GLU A 152 -4.25 27.41 1.18
N ASN A 153 -5.27 28.22 0.95
CA ASN A 153 -5.10 29.60 0.47
C ASN A 153 -4.27 30.45 1.43
N SER A 154 -4.44 30.29 2.74
CA SER A 154 -3.63 31.01 3.74
C SER A 154 -2.16 30.61 3.66
N TYR A 155 -1.89 29.33 3.40
CA TYR A 155 -0.55 28.80 3.26
C TYR A 155 0.11 29.28 1.96
N LEU A 156 -0.62 29.24 0.84
CA LEU A 156 -0.15 29.77 -0.44
C LEU A 156 0.14 31.27 -0.38
N LYS A 157 -0.70 32.06 0.30
CA LYS A 157 -0.43 33.49 0.54
C LYS A 157 0.83 33.71 1.36
N LYS A 158 1.08 32.89 2.40
CA LYS A 158 2.32 32.95 3.18
C LYS A 158 3.55 32.57 2.36
N LEU A 159 3.44 31.54 1.51
CA LEU A 159 4.51 31.16 0.58
C LEU A 159 4.82 32.28 -0.42
N LYS A 160 3.79 32.88 -1.01
CA LYS A 160 3.96 34.00 -1.95
C LYS A 160 4.63 35.20 -1.28
N ALA A 161 4.18 35.57 -0.08
CA ALA A 161 4.79 36.64 0.71
C ALA A 161 6.26 36.35 1.07
N PHE A 162 6.59 35.08 1.36
CA PHE A 162 7.97 34.65 1.59
C PHE A 162 8.84 34.78 0.33
N GLN A 163 8.30 34.44 -0.85
CA GLN A 163 9.01 34.60 -2.12
C GLN A 163 9.22 36.08 -2.50
N GLU A 164 8.21 36.92 -2.29
CA GLU A 164 8.27 38.35 -2.63
C GLU A 164 9.18 39.14 -1.67
N ASN A 165 9.19 38.82 -0.36
CA ASN A 165 9.98 39.54 0.65
C ASN A 165 10.51 38.58 1.75
N PRO A 166 11.56 37.80 1.46
CA PRO A 166 12.09 36.80 2.40
C PRO A 166 12.62 37.42 3.71
N ASN A 167 13.22 38.61 3.65
CA ASN A 167 13.79 39.29 4.83
C ASN A 167 12.72 39.80 5.81
N ALA A 168 11.60 40.33 5.33
CA ALA A 168 10.51 40.82 6.18
C ALA A 168 9.78 39.69 6.92
N PHE A 169 9.65 38.52 6.30
CA PHE A 169 9.07 37.34 6.91
C PHE A 169 9.95 36.79 8.06
N LEU A 170 11.26 36.77 7.85
CA LEU A 170 12.26 36.35 8.85
C LEU A 170 12.33 37.31 10.05
N GLU A 171 12.28 38.62 9.83
CA GLU A 171 12.27 39.60 10.94
C GLU A 171 11.03 39.46 11.83
N LYS A 172 9.84 39.29 11.24
CA LYS A 172 8.59 39.14 11.99
C LYS A 172 8.59 37.88 12.87
N HIS A 173 9.23 36.80 12.41
CA HIS A 173 9.40 35.57 13.19
C HIS A 173 10.50 35.68 14.26
N LYS A 174 11.61 36.40 14.01
CA LYS A 174 12.64 36.70 15.02
C LYS A 174 12.08 37.56 16.16
N GLN A 175 11.29 38.59 15.86
CA GLN A 175 10.66 39.48 16.85
C GLN A 175 9.70 38.74 17.80
N ARG A 176 8.92 37.78 17.25
CA ARG A 176 7.97 36.96 18.02
C ARG A 176 8.66 35.96 18.95
N TRP A 177 9.84 35.46 18.57
CA TRP A 177 10.66 34.59 19.42
C TRP A 177 11.31 35.37 20.57
N LEU A 178 11.85 36.57 20.30
CA LEU A 178 12.43 37.46 21.31
C LEU A 178 11.40 37.96 22.34
N SER A 179 10.15 38.17 21.91
CA SER A 179 9.07 38.65 22.78
C SER A 179 8.54 37.60 23.76
N HIS A 180 8.62 36.30 23.43
CA HIS A 180 8.26 35.21 24.35
C HIS A 180 9.37 34.85 25.34
N SER A 181 10.64 35.17 25.03
CA SER A 181 11.75 34.98 25.96
C SER A 181 11.74 36.00 27.11
N LYS A 182 11.35 37.27 26.86
CA LYS A 182 11.26 38.31 27.90
C LYS A 182 10.12 38.13 28.92
N LYS A 183 9.13 37.27 28.65
CA LYS A 183 7.99 37.03 29.56
C LYS A 183 8.18 35.90 30.57
N LYS A 184 9.31 35.16 30.54
CA LYS A 184 9.62 34.09 31.51
C LYS A 184 10.60 34.52 32.63
N GLY A 185 10.91 35.81 32.74
CA GLY A 185 11.90 36.32 33.68
C GLY A 185 11.43 37.49 34.56
N SER A 186 10.13 37.66 34.80
CA SER A 186 9.65 38.64 35.78
C SER A 186 8.43 38.11 36.51
N ASN A 187 8.61 38.02 37.84
CA ASN A 187 7.73 37.54 38.92
C ASN A 187 7.54 36.04 39.06
#